data_AF-A0A3D9ZY64-F1
#
_entry.id   AF-A0A3D9ZY64-F1
#
_cell.length_a   1.000
_cell.length_b   1.000
_cell.length_c   1.000
_cell.angle_alpha   90.00
_cell.angle_beta   90.00
_cell.angle_gamma   90.00
#
_symmetry.space_group_name_H-M   'P 1'
#
loop_
_entity.id
_entity.type
_entity.pdbx_description
1 polymer ?
#
loop_
_entity_poly.entity_id
_entity_poly.type
_entity_poly.pdbx_seq_one_letter_code
_entity_poly.pdbx_strand_id
1 'polypeptide(L)'
;MTEELSRRRPRSGRARKRAIRAHAARSGLPYSIAARQVAAGLGAGETPGSHGRTVYPIALAGRGSLAGRIARPAAEQLDDARLAARLPLGRAAHLVLRFPPGAADHGPFYAGEGRADLLAMLYLVAAGDAPEGRAWAAETGQETAIDTVCGELDRAARRLLDGDWTILWDRIDAAVTANPLPGLREAFRGFGDEAGAPWTGVRQVLDALLVVADDGHAPGTRVRTPAQTAEGSIVGAWWAADGPPIGYDVWFDGAPGPRRVRPGDVVVLAGQETGYPT
;
A
#
# COMPACT_ATOMS: atom_id res chain seq x y z
N MET A 1 -21.00 -5.52 65.96
CA MET A 1 -20.78 -4.73 64.73
C MET A 1 -19.48 -5.17 64.09
N THR A 2 -19.53 -6.02 63.06
CA THR A 2 -18.48 -6.22 62.05
C THR A 2 -19.06 -7.16 61.00
N GLU A 3 -19.93 -6.62 60.14
CA GLU A 3 -20.40 -7.33 58.96
C GLU A 3 -19.42 -7.07 57.81
N GLU A 4 -18.60 -8.10 57.61
CA GLU A 4 -17.96 -8.56 56.39
C GLU A 4 -18.33 -7.79 55.10
N LEU A 5 -17.47 -6.86 54.70
CA LEU A 5 -17.46 -6.29 53.34
C LEU A 5 -17.03 -7.38 52.35
N SER A 6 -17.96 -8.23 51.95
CA SER A 6 -17.86 -9.12 50.80
C SER A 6 -17.75 -8.28 49.52
N ARG A 7 -16.53 -7.81 49.22
CA ARG A 7 -16.17 -7.21 47.94
C ARG A 7 -16.25 -8.29 46.86
N ARG A 8 -17.45 -8.54 46.36
CA ARG A 8 -17.68 -9.22 45.07
C ARG A 8 -16.98 -8.42 43.99
N ARG A 9 -15.73 -8.77 43.67
CA ARG A 9 -15.05 -8.32 42.45
C ARG A 9 -15.92 -8.74 41.26
N PRO A 10 -16.23 -7.83 40.32
CA PRO A 10 -17.17 -8.10 39.25
C PRO A 10 -16.69 -9.25 38.37
N ARG A 11 -17.59 -10.18 38.03
CA ARG A 11 -17.37 -11.36 37.14
C ARG A 11 -16.69 -10.99 35.81
N SER A 12 -16.82 -9.74 35.36
CA SER A 12 -16.16 -9.18 34.18
C SER A 12 -14.62 -9.30 34.24
N GLY A 13 -14.01 -9.21 35.44
CA GLY A 13 -12.56 -9.29 35.59
C GLY A 13 -11.97 -10.66 35.28
N ARG A 14 -12.67 -11.76 35.64
CA ARG A 14 -12.21 -13.13 35.34
C ARG A 14 -12.42 -13.50 33.88
N ALA A 15 -13.55 -13.10 33.29
CA ALA A 15 -13.82 -13.29 31.87
C ALA A 15 -12.79 -12.53 31.02
N ARG A 16 -12.54 -11.25 31.34
CA ARG A 16 -11.51 -10.43 30.67
C ARG A 16 -10.12 -11.04 30.79
N LYS A 17 -9.68 -11.44 31.99
CA LYS A 17 -8.37 -12.10 32.16
C LYS A 17 -8.25 -13.39 31.34
N ARG A 18 -9.31 -14.19 31.23
CA ARG A 18 -9.34 -15.39 30.38
C ARG A 18 -9.25 -15.04 28.90
N ALA A 19 -9.99 -14.03 28.44
CA ALA A 19 -9.89 -13.53 27.07
C ALA A 19 -8.47 -13.05 26.74
N ILE A 20 -7.83 -12.30 27.64
CA ILE A 20 -6.45 -11.83 27.46
C ILE A 20 -5.46 -13.00 27.41
N ARG A 21 -5.57 -14.00 28.30
CA ARG A 21 -4.69 -15.18 28.27
C ARG A 21 -4.88 -16.00 26.99
N ALA A 22 -6.12 -16.20 26.56
CA ALA A 22 -6.43 -16.91 25.33
C ALA A 22 -5.87 -16.16 24.11
N HIS A 23 -5.98 -14.83 24.09
CA HIS A 23 -5.40 -13.98 23.06
C HIS A 23 -3.87 -14.04 23.04
N ALA A 24 -3.23 -13.89 24.20
CA ALA A 24 -1.78 -14.01 24.36
C ALA A 24 -1.27 -15.36 23.84
N ALA A 25 -1.94 -16.45 24.19
CA ALA A 25 -1.57 -17.80 23.76
C ALA A 25 -1.74 -18.01 22.24
N ARG A 26 -2.83 -17.50 21.64
CA ARG A 26 -3.07 -17.65 20.19
C ARG A 26 -2.14 -16.79 19.34
N SER A 27 -1.82 -15.59 19.80
CA SER A 27 -1.02 -14.62 19.04
C SER A 27 0.47 -14.66 19.39
N GLY A 28 0.90 -15.51 20.34
CA GLY A 28 2.31 -15.59 20.77
C GLY A 28 2.82 -14.34 21.49
N LEU A 29 1.92 -13.50 22.04
CA LEU A 29 2.27 -12.19 22.58
C LEU A 29 2.42 -12.22 24.11
N PRO A 30 3.27 -11.34 24.70
CA PRO A 30 3.29 -11.13 26.14
C PRO A 30 1.91 -10.68 26.64
N TYR A 31 1.51 -11.16 27.83
CA TYR A 31 0.19 -10.88 28.42
C TYR A 31 -0.15 -9.38 28.47
N SER A 32 0.82 -8.52 28.74
CA SER A 32 0.63 -7.06 28.79
C SER A 32 0.25 -6.47 27.43
N ILE A 33 0.83 -6.97 26.33
CA ILE A 33 0.49 -6.58 24.95
C ILE A 33 -0.92 -7.05 24.62
N ALA A 34 -1.20 -8.33 24.88
CA ALA A 34 -2.53 -8.92 24.68
C ALA A 34 -3.61 -8.18 25.50
N ALA A 35 -3.28 -7.74 26.71
CA ALA A 35 -4.21 -6.98 27.55
C ALA A 35 -4.59 -5.63 26.95
N ARG A 36 -3.62 -4.96 26.32
CA ARG A 36 -3.84 -3.69 25.60
C ARG A 36 -4.65 -3.92 24.33
N GLN A 37 -4.31 -4.94 23.55
CA GLN A 37 -5.03 -5.28 22.32
C GLN A 37 -6.50 -5.65 22.59
N VAL A 38 -6.76 -6.51 23.58
CA VAL A 38 -8.13 -6.86 23.98
C VAL A 38 -8.88 -5.64 24.53
N ALA A 39 -8.20 -4.73 25.23
CA ALA A 39 -8.82 -3.48 25.67
C ALA A 39 -9.17 -2.53 24.52
N ALA A 40 -8.40 -2.58 23.42
CA ALA A 40 -8.66 -1.86 22.18
C ALA A 40 -9.68 -2.56 21.26
N GLY A 41 -10.24 -3.70 21.68
CA GLY A 41 -11.23 -4.44 20.89
C GLY A 41 -10.63 -5.20 19.70
N LEU A 42 -9.33 -5.52 19.74
CA LEU A 42 -8.65 -6.31 18.71
C LEU A 42 -8.86 -7.81 18.95
N GLY A 43 -9.21 -8.51 17.88
CA GLY A 43 -9.27 -9.96 17.73
C GLY A 43 -7.89 -10.58 17.53
N ALA A 44 -7.82 -11.91 17.63
CA ALA A 44 -6.55 -12.62 17.55
C ALA A 44 -5.88 -12.43 16.19
N GLY A 45 -4.64 -11.92 16.20
CA GLY A 45 -3.87 -11.65 14.98
C GLY A 45 -4.24 -10.35 14.27
N GLU A 46 -5.21 -9.58 14.77
CA GLU A 46 -5.48 -8.23 14.26
C GLU A 46 -4.51 -7.21 14.84
N THR A 47 -4.19 -6.20 14.04
CA THR A 47 -3.31 -5.10 14.44
C THR A 47 -3.99 -3.75 14.22
N PRO A 48 -3.70 -2.73 15.05
CA PRO A 48 -4.09 -1.37 14.71
C PRO A 48 -3.44 -0.99 13.38
N GLY A 49 -4.15 -0.35 12.45
CA GLY A 49 -3.55 0.06 11.18
C GLY A 49 -2.59 1.26 11.27
N SER A 50 -2.24 1.67 12.49
CA SER A 50 -1.08 2.52 12.79
C SER A 50 0.18 1.72 13.10
N HIS A 51 0.14 0.39 13.05
CA HIS A 51 1.24 -0.51 13.39
C HIS A 51 1.35 -1.66 12.39
N GLY A 52 2.59 -1.98 12.00
CA GLY A 52 2.87 -3.03 11.04
C GLY A 52 2.66 -2.57 9.61
N ARG A 53 2.96 -3.43 8.63
CA ARG A 53 2.90 -3.07 7.22
C ARG A 53 2.35 -4.21 6.37
N THR A 54 1.57 -3.85 5.38
CA THR A 54 1.15 -4.76 4.31
C THR A 54 1.76 -4.27 3.01
N VAL A 55 3.01 -4.69 2.79
CA VAL A 55 3.89 -4.21 1.71
C VAL A 55 3.43 -4.71 0.34
N TYR A 56 2.86 -5.92 0.32
CA TYR A 56 2.32 -6.53 -0.89
C TYR A 56 0.85 -6.87 -0.67
N PRO A 57 0.01 -6.74 -1.70
CA PRO A 57 -1.36 -7.23 -1.64
C PRO A 57 -1.29 -8.72 -1.32
N ILE A 58 -1.99 -9.16 -0.28
CA ILE A 58 -2.02 -10.57 0.14
C ILE A 58 -2.57 -11.47 -0.97
N ALA A 59 -3.35 -10.88 -1.88
CA ALA A 59 -3.86 -11.55 -3.07
C ALA A 59 -2.78 -11.90 -4.12
N LEU A 60 -1.56 -11.37 -4.01
CA LEU A 60 -0.48 -11.72 -4.94
C LEU A 60 0.13 -13.08 -4.57
N ALA A 61 -0.21 -14.11 -5.34
CA ALA A 61 0.41 -15.42 -5.27
C ALA A 61 1.66 -15.54 -6.17
N GLY A 62 2.50 -16.54 -5.90
CA GLY A 62 3.61 -16.91 -6.78
C GLY A 62 4.70 -15.84 -6.87
N ARG A 63 5.19 -15.57 -8.09
CA ARG A 63 6.32 -14.65 -8.37
C ARG A 63 6.06 -13.20 -7.97
N GLY A 64 4.80 -12.78 -7.83
CA GLY A 64 4.42 -11.43 -7.41
C GLY A 64 4.42 -11.22 -5.89
N SER A 65 4.36 -12.32 -5.12
CA SER A 65 4.42 -12.27 -3.65
C SER A 65 5.78 -11.81 -3.15
N LEU A 66 5.85 -11.25 -1.93
CA LEU A 66 7.14 -10.89 -1.31
C LEU A 66 8.09 -12.09 -1.23
N ALA A 67 7.57 -13.23 -0.76
CA ALA A 67 8.35 -14.47 -0.67
C ALA A 67 8.87 -14.91 -2.04
N GLY A 68 8.03 -14.82 -3.07
CA GLY A 68 8.40 -15.13 -4.44
C GLY A 68 9.46 -14.19 -5.02
N ARG A 69 9.49 -12.92 -4.62
CA ARG A 69 10.53 -11.96 -5.02
C ARG A 69 11.84 -12.19 -4.29
N ILE A 70 11.81 -12.43 -2.97
CA ILE A 70 13.00 -12.74 -2.17
C ILE A 70 13.65 -14.04 -2.65
N ALA A 71 12.85 -15.03 -3.05
CA ALA A 71 13.34 -16.31 -3.54
C ALA A 71 13.93 -16.26 -4.96
N ARG A 72 13.90 -15.11 -5.66
CA ARG A 72 14.46 -15.00 -7.01
C ARG A 72 15.97 -15.20 -7.00
N PRO A 73 16.55 -15.80 -8.05
CA PRO A 73 18.01 -15.84 -8.23
C PRO A 73 18.61 -14.43 -8.22
N ALA A 74 19.84 -14.28 -7.70
CA ALA A 74 20.51 -12.99 -7.60
C ALA A 74 20.63 -12.25 -8.95
N ALA A 75 20.81 -12.99 -10.06
CA ALA A 75 20.83 -12.40 -11.40
C ALA A 75 19.46 -11.79 -11.79
N GLU A 76 18.35 -12.45 -11.48
CA GLU A 76 17.00 -11.90 -11.72
C GLU A 76 16.76 -10.66 -10.85
N GLN A 77 17.18 -10.68 -9.57
CA GLN A 77 17.07 -9.51 -8.67
C GLN A 77 17.88 -8.31 -9.19
N LEU A 78 19.08 -8.55 -9.72
CA LEU A 78 19.91 -7.51 -10.34
C LEU A 78 19.27 -6.93 -11.60
N ASP A 79 18.68 -7.76 -12.45
CA ASP A 79 17.96 -7.29 -13.65
C ASP A 79 16.70 -6.50 -13.28
N ASP A 80 15.96 -6.94 -12.25
CA ASP A 80 14.80 -6.22 -11.70
C ASP A 80 15.21 -4.83 -11.17
N ALA A 81 16.29 -4.75 -10.39
CA ALA A 81 16.80 -3.48 -9.86
C ALA A 81 17.29 -2.54 -10.97
N ARG A 82 17.98 -3.07 -11.99
CA ARG A 82 18.40 -2.30 -13.17
C ARG A 82 17.20 -1.82 -14.00
N LEU A 83 16.17 -2.63 -14.15
CA LEU A 83 14.91 -2.21 -14.79
C LEU A 83 14.27 -1.07 -13.99
N ALA A 84 14.14 -1.23 -12.66
CA ALA A 84 13.55 -0.24 -11.76
C ALA A 84 14.28 1.11 -11.74
N ALA A 85 15.59 1.11 -12.04
CA ALA A 85 16.43 2.30 -12.10
C ALA A 85 16.29 3.10 -13.41
N ARG A 86 15.80 2.50 -14.50
CA ARG A 86 15.71 3.15 -15.82
C ARG A 86 14.45 4.02 -15.91
N LEU A 87 14.62 5.33 -16.06
CA LEU A 87 13.49 6.27 -16.23
C LEU A 87 13.27 6.64 -17.71
N PRO A 88 12.03 6.97 -18.10
CA PRO A 88 10.80 6.78 -17.33
C PRO A 88 10.24 5.34 -17.45
N LEU A 89 10.52 4.68 -18.59
CA LEU A 89 9.86 3.43 -19.00
C LEU A 89 10.20 2.22 -18.11
N GLY A 90 11.47 2.08 -17.71
CA GLY A 90 11.89 0.90 -16.94
C GLY A 90 11.29 0.88 -15.54
N ARG A 91 11.29 2.01 -14.83
CA ARG A 91 10.65 2.14 -13.51
C ARG A 91 9.17 1.86 -13.61
N ALA A 92 8.48 2.45 -14.58
CA ALA A 92 7.06 2.21 -14.80
C ALA A 92 6.74 0.74 -15.07
N ALA A 93 7.50 0.09 -15.97
CA ALA A 93 7.35 -1.33 -16.27
C ALA A 93 7.61 -2.21 -15.04
N HIS A 94 8.69 -1.92 -14.29
CA HIS A 94 9.02 -2.63 -13.06
C HIS A 94 7.87 -2.57 -12.04
N LEU A 95 7.29 -1.39 -11.82
CA LEU A 95 6.19 -1.23 -10.87
C LEU A 95 4.92 -1.97 -11.30
N VAL A 96 4.57 -1.96 -12.58
CA VAL A 96 3.42 -2.73 -13.08
C VAL A 96 3.64 -4.24 -12.94
N LEU A 97 4.87 -4.72 -13.15
CA LEU A 97 5.24 -6.12 -12.90
C LEU A 97 5.21 -6.46 -11.40
N ARG A 98 5.58 -5.52 -10.53
CA ARG A 98 5.54 -5.67 -9.07
C ARG A 98 4.14 -5.71 -8.50
N PHE A 99 3.24 -4.92 -9.09
CA PHE A 99 1.85 -4.80 -8.66
C PHE A 99 0.93 -5.21 -9.82
N PRO A 100 0.85 -6.53 -10.12
CA PRO A 100 -0.01 -7.02 -11.19
C PRO A 100 -1.49 -6.87 -10.81
N PRO A 101 -2.41 -6.84 -11.79
CA PRO A 101 -3.83 -6.74 -11.53
C PRO A 101 -4.32 -7.91 -10.67
N GLY A 102 -5.10 -7.60 -9.63
CA GLY A 102 -5.75 -8.58 -8.77
C GLY A 102 -7.26 -8.40 -8.78
N ALA A 103 -8.00 -9.50 -8.69
CA ALA A 103 -9.44 -9.45 -8.46
C ALA A 103 -9.72 -9.37 -6.95
N ALA A 104 -10.72 -8.58 -6.58
CA ALA A 104 -11.30 -8.60 -5.24
C ALA A 104 -12.81 -8.33 -5.31
N ASP A 105 -13.50 -8.63 -4.21
CA ASP A 105 -14.96 -8.54 -4.10
C ASP A 105 -15.51 -7.12 -4.33
N HIS A 106 -14.67 -6.09 -4.25
CA HIS A 106 -15.05 -4.68 -4.41
C HIS A 106 -14.39 -4.01 -5.63
N GLY A 107 -14.02 -4.81 -6.63
CA GLY A 107 -13.45 -4.34 -7.88
C GLY A 107 -11.98 -4.75 -8.07
N PRO A 108 -11.43 -4.44 -9.26
CA PRO A 108 -10.10 -4.89 -9.60
C PRO A 108 -9.05 -3.97 -8.95
N PHE A 109 -8.10 -4.57 -8.23
CA PHE A 109 -6.94 -3.89 -7.68
C PHE A 109 -5.82 -3.85 -8.72
N TYR A 110 -5.10 -2.73 -8.77
CA TYR A 110 -3.96 -2.55 -9.68
C TYR A 110 -4.33 -2.87 -11.13
N ALA A 111 -5.54 -2.55 -11.58
CA ALA A 111 -5.99 -2.85 -12.92
C ALA A 111 -6.04 -1.61 -13.82
N GLY A 112 -6.19 -1.85 -15.12
CA GLY A 112 -6.18 -0.83 -16.15
C GLY A 112 -5.16 -1.15 -17.23
N GLU A 113 -5.59 -1.07 -18.47
CA GLU A 113 -4.70 -1.17 -19.63
C GLU A 113 -3.87 0.12 -19.76
N GLY A 114 -2.61 0.02 -20.18
CA GLY A 114 -1.72 1.18 -20.32
C GLY A 114 -1.17 1.76 -19.00
N ARG A 115 -1.28 1.07 -17.86
CA ARG A 115 -0.73 1.56 -16.57
C ARG A 115 0.76 1.91 -16.64
N ALA A 116 1.54 1.11 -17.38
CA ALA A 116 2.97 1.34 -17.53
C ALA A 116 3.22 2.65 -18.31
N ASP A 117 2.44 2.92 -19.36
CA ASP A 117 2.57 4.12 -20.16
C ASP A 117 2.16 5.37 -19.36
N LEU A 118 1.04 5.30 -18.63
CA LEU A 118 0.62 6.40 -17.76
C LEU A 118 1.64 6.67 -16.65
N LEU A 119 2.18 5.63 -15.98
CA LEU A 119 3.26 5.80 -15.01
C LEU A 119 4.50 6.45 -15.63
N ALA A 120 4.90 6.03 -16.83
CA ALA A 120 6.03 6.62 -17.52
C ALA A 120 5.80 8.10 -17.85
N MET A 121 4.59 8.47 -18.27
CA MET A 121 4.20 9.88 -18.48
C MET A 121 4.25 10.69 -17.19
N LEU A 122 3.77 10.14 -16.07
CA LEU A 122 3.88 10.80 -14.76
C LEU A 122 5.35 11.00 -14.36
N TYR A 123 6.21 10.01 -14.61
CA TYR A 123 7.64 10.15 -14.36
C TYR A 123 8.30 11.17 -15.28
N LEU A 124 7.87 11.31 -16.54
CA LEU A 124 8.35 12.40 -17.41
C LEU A 124 7.97 13.78 -16.85
N VAL A 125 6.76 13.94 -16.34
CA VAL A 125 6.28 15.21 -15.76
C VAL A 125 6.93 15.50 -14.40
N ALA A 126 7.21 14.45 -13.61
CA ALA A 126 7.78 14.56 -12.28
C ALA A 126 9.32 14.64 -12.28
N ALA A 127 9.99 14.11 -13.30
CA ALA A 127 11.44 14.16 -13.44
C ALA A 127 11.89 15.56 -13.85
N GLY A 128 11.93 16.47 -12.88
CA GLY A 128 12.73 17.69 -12.99
C GLY A 128 14.21 17.32 -13.09
N ASP A 129 14.79 16.95 -11.95
CA ASP A 129 16.10 16.30 -11.88
C ASP A 129 15.91 14.81 -11.56
N ALA A 130 16.54 13.95 -12.36
CA ALA A 130 16.46 12.52 -12.12
C ALA A 130 17.28 12.17 -10.86
N PRO A 131 16.76 11.34 -9.94
CA PRO A 131 17.44 11.12 -8.66
C PRO A 131 18.83 10.52 -8.87
N GLU A 132 19.81 11.12 -8.20
CA GLU A 132 21.20 10.69 -8.21
C GLU A 132 21.37 9.32 -7.53
N GLY A 133 22.47 8.62 -7.81
CA GLY A 133 22.77 7.35 -7.14
C GLY A 133 21.93 6.14 -7.59
N ARG A 134 20.91 6.31 -8.44
CA ARG A 134 20.09 5.20 -8.98
C ARG A 134 20.91 4.09 -9.63
N ALA A 135 21.90 4.46 -10.45
CA ALA A 135 22.74 3.49 -11.13
C ALA A 135 23.55 2.65 -10.13
N TRP A 136 24.07 3.27 -9.07
CA TRP A 136 24.79 2.55 -8.02
C TRP A 136 23.84 1.67 -7.19
N ALA A 137 22.67 2.19 -6.81
CA ALA A 137 21.67 1.42 -6.08
C ALA A 137 21.18 0.20 -6.88
N ALA A 138 21.11 0.30 -8.22
CA ALA A 138 20.75 -0.81 -9.09
C ALA A 138 21.72 -1.98 -8.99
N GLU A 139 23.02 -1.68 -8.87
CA GLU A 139 24.08 -2.70 -8.80
C GLU A 139 24.07 -3.48 -7.48
N THR A 140 23.30 -3.05 -6.48
CA THR A 140 23.08 -3.84 -5.25
C THR A 140 22.15 -5.04 -5.47
N GLY A 141 21.37 -5.04 -6.55
CA GLY A 141 20.28 -6.01 -6.78
C GLY A 141 19.11 -5.87 -5.81
N GLN A 142 19.09 -4.85 -4.95
CA GLN A 142 18.03 -4.64 -3.98
C GLN A 142 17.01 -3.62 -4.51
N GLU A 143 15.80 -4.08 -4.80
CA GLU A 143 14.69 -3.21 -5.21
C GLU A 143 14.38 -2.13 -4.17
N THR A 144 14.51 -2.45 -2.88
CA THR A 144 14.29 -1.49 -1.79
C THR A 144 15.29 -0.34 -1.83
N ALA A 145 16.54 -0.57 -2.26
CA ALA A 145 17.52 0.50 -2.42
C ALA A 145 17.11 1.47 -3.53
N ILE A 146 16.55 0.93 -4.63
CA ILE A 146 15.98 1.73 -5.72
C ILE A 146 14.73 2.49 -5.26
N ASP A 147 13.86 1.87 -4.48
CA ASP A 147 12.66 2.52 -3.91
C ASP A 147 13.06 3.70 -3.02
N THR A 148 14.08 3.54 -2.17
CA THR A 148 14.58 4.62 -1.32
C THR A 148 15.11 5.80 -2.14
N VAL A 149 15.95 5.55 -3.14
CA VAL A 149 16.54 6.62 -3.97
C VAL A 149 15.47 7.34 -4.81
N CYS A 150 14.45 6.63 -5.26
CA CYS A 150 13.39 7.20 -6.08
C CYS A 150 12.18 7.73 -5.29
N GLY A 151 12.18 7.62 -3.95
CA GLY A 151 10.99 7.90 -3.13
C GLY A 151 10.42 9.31 -3.32
N GLU A 152 11.27 10.33 -3.50
CA GLU A 152 10.81 11.70 -3.77
C GLU A 152 10.19 11.84 -5.16
N LEU A 153 10.77 11.20 -6.17
CA LEU A 153 10.23 11.15 -7.54
C LEU A 153 8.87 10.42 -7.56
N ASP A 154 8.75 9.30 -6.86
CA ASP A 154 7.49 8.55 -6.76
C ASP A 154 6.42 9.36 -6.05
N ARG A 155 6.79 10.08 -5.00
CA ARG A 155 5.86 10.96 -4.28
C ARG A 155 5.46 12.16 -5.14
N ALA A 156 6.38 12.71 -5.94
CA ALA A 156 6.06 13.75 -6.91
C ALA A 156 5.09 13.24 -7.97
N ALA A 157 5.34 12.07 -8.56
CA ALA A 157 4.44 11.41 -9.52
C ALA A 157 3.06 11.13 -8.89
N ARG A 158 3.01 10.69 -7.63
CA ARG A 158 1.76 10.44 -6.91
C ARG A 158 0.96 11.72 -6.68
N ARG A 159 1.60 12.84 -6.34
CA ARG A 159 0.94 14.14 -6.13
C ARG A 159 0.30 14.69 -7.40
N LEU A 160 0.87 14.41 -8.58
CA LEU A 160 0.27 14.80 -9.85
C LEU A 160 -1.17 14.26 -9.99
N LEU A 161 -1.41 13.06 -9.49
CA LEU A 161 -2.73 12.40 -9.56
C LEU A 161 -3.79 13.05 -8.67
N ASP A 162 -3.42 13.86 -7.68
CA ASP A 162 -4.37 14.57 -6.81
C ASP A 162 -4.76 15.95 -7.34
N GLY A 163 -4.11 16.41 -8.43
CA GLY A 163 -4.38 17.69 -9.06
C GLY A 163 -5.55 17.66 -10.03
N ASP A 164 -5.77 18.80 -10.67
CA ASP A 164 -6.72 18.92 -11.79
C ASP A 164 -6.20 18.11 -12.99
N TRP A 165 -7.02 17.16 -13.47
CA TRP A 165 -6.63 16.27 -14.55
C TRP A 165 -6.37 17.02 -15.87
N THR A 166 -7.09 18.12 -16.13
CA THR A 166 -6.92 18.91 -17.37
C THR A 166 -5.53 19.55 -17.41
N ILE A 167 -5.12 20.15 -16.30
CA ILE A 167 -3.78 20.73 -16.13
C ILE A 167 -2.70 19.63 -16.21
N LEU A 168 -2.94 18.47 -15.60
CA LEU A 168 -2.02 17.34 -15.72
C LEU A 168 -1.89 16.87 -17.16
N TRP A 169 -3.00 16.81 -17.91
CA TRP A 169 -3.00 16.38 -19.30
C TRP A 169 -2.16 17.28 -20.20
N ASP A 170 -2.30 18.60 -20.06
CA ASP A 170 -1.48 19.58 -20.77
C ASP A 170 0.02 19.42 -20.44
N ARG A 171 0.34 19.15 -19.17
CA ARG A 171 1.72 18.89 -18.74
C ARG A 171 2.28 17.59 -19.34
N ILE A 172 1.46 16.54 -19.41
CA ILE A 172 1.84 15.28 -20.07
C ILE A 172 2.07 15.52 -21.56
N ASP A 173 1.16 16.23 -22.24
CA ASP A 173 1.29 16.55 -23.66
C ASP A 173 2.60 17.30 -23.94
N ALA A 174 2.90 18.33 -23.14
CA ALA A 174 4.14 19.09 -23.23
C ALA A 174 5.37 18.21 -22.96
N ALA A 175 5.36 17.39 -21.91
CA ALA A 175 6.49 16.54 -21.54
C ALA A 175 6.80 15.46 -22.59
N VAL A 176 5.76 14.81 -23.14
CA VAL A 176 5.90 13.80 -24.21
C VAL A 176 6.31 14.45 -25.53
N THR A 177 5.90 15.69 -25.79
CA THR A 177 6.37 16.46 -26.95
C THR A 177 7.85 16.83 -26.84
N ALA A 178 8.29 17.25 -25.65
CA ALA A 178 9.69 17.58 -25.39
C ALA A 178 10.61 16.34 -25.36
N ASN A 179 10.09 15.19 -24.95
CA ASN A 179 10.83 13.93 -24.84
C ASN A 179 10.18 12.85 -25.72
N PRO A 180 10.47 12.86 -27.04
CA PRO A 180 9.79 11.98 -27.98
C PRO A 180 10.17 10.51 -27.75
N LEU A 181 9.31 9.81 -27.02
CA LEU A 181 9.31 8.36 -26.88
C LEU A 181 8.14 7.83 -27.73
N PRO A 182 8.39 7.22 -28.90
CA PRO A 182 7.34 6.94 -29.89
C PRO A 182 6.12 6.22 -29.32
N GLY A 183 6.32 5.18 -28.50
CA GLY A 183 5.22 4.43 -27.88
C GLY A 183 4.39 5.25 -26.89
N LEU A 184 4.98 6.20 -26.15
CA LEU A 184 4.23 7.02 -25.20
C LEU A 184 3.35 8.05 -25.89
N ARG A 185 3.79 8.61 -27.03
CA ARG A 185 2.95 9.57 -27.79
C ARG A 185 1.69 8.88 -28.32
N GLU A 186 1.83 7.64 -28.78
CA GLU A 186 0.70 6.83 -29.24
C GLU A 186 -0.23 6.46 -28.08
N ALA A 187 0.33 5.95 -26.96
CA ALA A 187 -0.46 5.62 -25.78
C ALA A 187 -1.23 6.84 -25.23
N PHE A 188 -0.59 8.02 -25.18
CA PHE A 188 -1.21 9.25 -24.72
C PHE A 188 -2.44 9.63 -25.57
N ARG A 189 -2.31 9.52 -26.90
CA ARG A 189 -3.43 9.73 -27.82
C ARG A 189 -4.51 8.66 -27.67
N GLY A 190 -4.10 7.42 -27.42
CA GLY A 190 -5.00 6.27 -27.24
C GLY A 190 -5.87 6.37 -26.00
N PHE A 191 -5.39 7.01 -24.93
CA PHE A 191 -6.21 7.24 -23.74
C PHE A 191 -7.37 8.21 -24.01
N GLY A 192 -7.19 9.18 -24.89
CA GLY A 192 -8.24 10.11 -25.33
C GLY A 192 -8.66 11.14 -24.28
N ASP A 193 -9.17 10.68 -23.14
CA ASP A 193 -9.69 11.49 -22.03
C ASP A 193 -9.44 10.83 -20.64
N GLU A 194 -10.03 11.43 -19.59
CA GLU A 194 -9.93 10.91 -18.22
C GLU A 194 -10.49 9.50 -18.08
N ALA A 195 -11.59 9.16 -18.77
CA ALA A 195 -12.27 7.89 -18.64
C ALA A 195 -11.49 6.74 -19.31
N GLY A 196 -10.70 7.05 -20.35
CA GLY A 196 -9.86 6.06 -21.03
C GLY A 196 -8.53 5.75 -20.34
N ALA A 197 -8.08 6.58 -19.39
CA ALA A 197 -6.79 6.40 -18.73
C ALA A 197 -6.88 5.55 -17.43
N PRO A 198 -5.86 4.72 -17.12
CA PRO A 198 -5.89 3.78 -16.00
C PRO A 198 -5.54 4.42 -14.64
N TRP A 199 -6.16 5.56 -14.32
CA TRP A 199 -5.84 6.39 -13.15
C TRP A 199 -5.90 5.62 -11.84
N THR A 200 -6.97 4.87 -11.61
CA THR A 200 -7.17 4.12 -10.36
C THR A 200 -6.05 3.11 -10.13
N GLY A 201 -5.70 2.34 -11.16
CA GLY A 201 -4.63 1.34 -11.05
C GLY A 201 -3.27 1.98 -10.82
N VAL A 202 -2.96 3.07 -11.51
CA VAL A 202 -1.69 3.81 -11.31
C VAL A 202 -1.61 4.42 -9.92
N ARG A 203 -2.71 5.03 -9.43
CA ARG A 203 -2.80 5.56 -8.07
C ARG A 203 -2.55 4.46 -7.04
N GLN A 204 -3.18 3.29 -7.20
CA GLN A 204 -2.99 2.15 -6.30
C GLN A 204 -1.55 1.62 -6.31
N VAL A 205 -0.90 1.56 -7.48
CA VAL A 205 0.51 1.16 -7.60
C VAL A 205 1.41 2.10 -6.79
N LEU A 206 1.25 3.42 -6.95
CA LEU A 206 2.05 4.40 -6.22
C LEU A 206 1.71 4.42 -4.73
N ASP A 207 0.44 4.29 -4.35
CA ASP A 207 0.05 4.16 -2.95
C ASP A 207 0.72 2.94 -2.31
N ALA A 208 0.65 1.78 -2.97
CA ALA A 208 1.27 0.55 -2.49
C ALA A 208 2.79 0.65 -2.36
N LEU A 209 3.46 1.35 -3.29
CA LEU A 209 4.90 1.59 -3.25
C LEU A 209 5.29 2.50 -2.07
N LEU A 210 4.58 3.60 -1.89
CA LEU A 210 4.95 4.63 -0.91
C LEU A 210 4.66 4.20 0.53
N VAL A 211 3.61 3.41 0.78
CA VAL A 211 3.30 2.93 2.14
C VAL A 211 4.38 2.00 2.70
N VAL A 212 5.21 1.40 1.84
CA VAL A 212 6.30 0.49 2.26
C VAL A 212 7.32 1.21 3.13
N ALA A 213 7.67 2.44 2.78
CA ALA A 213 8.67 3.23 3.49
C ALA A 213 8.16 3.78 4.82
N ASP A 214 6.84 3.88 4.95
CA ASP A 214 6.14 4.59 6.02
C ASP A 214 5.39 3.64 6.99
N ASP A 215 5.68 2.33 6.93
CA ASP A 215 4.99 1.27 7.68
C ASP A 215 3.45 1.38 7.58
N GLY A 216 2.95 1.63 6.37
CA GLY A 216 1.53 1.73 6.08
C GLY A 216 0.93 0.46 5.49
N HIS A 217 -0.31 0.57 5.03
CA HIS A 217 -1.07 -0.54 4.47
C HIS A 217 -1.44 -0.31 2.99
N ALA A 218 -1.05 -1.23 2.12
CA ALA A 218 -1.29 -1.12 0.69
C ALA A 218 -2.76 -1.35 0.32
N PRO A 219 -3.22 -0.82 -0.83
CA PRO A 219 -4.49 -1.23 -1.43
C PRO A 219 -4.65 -2.76 -1.48
N GLY A 220 -5.87 -3.23 -1.27
CA GLY A 220 -6.19 -4.65 -1.12
C GLY A 220 -6.05 -5.21 0.30
N THR A 221 -5.44 -4.47 1.23
CA THR A 221 -5.42 -4.84 2.65
C THR A 221 -6.84 -4.80 3.23
N ARG A 222 -7.28 -5.87 3.87
CA ARG A 222 -8.57 -5.89 4.55
C ARG A 222 -8.46 -5.29 5.93
N VAL A 223 -9.47 -4.49 6.22
CA VAL A 223 -9.59 -3.75 7.46
C VAL A 223 -11.03 -3.78 7.94
N ARG A 224 -11.21 -3.46 9.20
CA ARG A 224 -12.48 -3.02 9.78
C ARG A 224 -12.22 -1.77 10.60
N THR A 225 -13.27 -1.09 11.05
CA THR A 225 -13.10 -0.05 12.07
C THR A 225 -13.34 -0.64 13.46
N PRO A 226 -12.81 -0.06 14.54
CA PRO A 226 -13.17 -0.48 15.89
C PRO A 226 -14.67 -0.32 16.19
N ALA A 227 -15.31 0.70 15.60
CA ALA A 227 -16.70 1.05 15.84
C ALA A 227 -17.70 0.24 15.00
N GLN A 228 -17.28 -0.36 13.88
CA GLN A 228 -18.14 -1.13 12.98
C GLN A 228 -17.59 -2.55 12.83
N THR A 229 -18.49 -3.53 12.86
CA THR A 229 -18.13 -4.92 12.51
C THR A 229 -17.99 -5.13 11.00
N ALA A 230 -18.36 -4.13 10.18
CA ALA A 230 -18.20 -4.21 8.74
C ALA A 230 -16.71 -4.23 8.37
N GLU A 231 -16.33 -5.26 7.64
CA GLU A 231 -15.02 -5.38 7.01
C GLU A 231 -15.02 -4.65 5.68
N GLY A 232 -13.84 -4.40 5.15
CA GLY A 232 -13.63 -3.71 3.88
C GLY A 232 -12.19 -3.85 3.41
N SER A 233 -11.91 -3.29 2.25
CA SER A 233 -10.55 -3.23 1.70
C SER A 233 -10.07 -1.80 1.54
N ILE A 234 -8.81 -1.54 1.85
CA ILE A 234 -8.15 -0.28 1.46
C ILE A 234 -8.11 -0.23 -0.07
N VAL A 235 -8.59 0.85 -0.68
CA VAL A 235 -8.60 1.07 -2.14
C VAL A 235 -7.71 2.23 -2.59
N GLY A 236 -7.24 3.03 -1.64
CA GLY A 236 -6.29 4.12 -1.86
C GLY A 236 -5.77 4.69 -0.54
N ALA A 237 -4.69 5.46 -0.65
CA ALA A 237 -4.05 6.13 0.47
C ALA A 237 -3.97 7.64 0.23
N TRP A 238 -3.96 8.37 1.34
CA TRP A 238 -3.94 9.82 1.37
C TRP A 238 -2.68 10.33 1.99
N TRP A 239 -2.11 11.34 1.38
CA TRP A 239 -0.78 11.79 1.70
C TRP A 239 -0.82 13.25 2.10
N ALA A 240 -0.04 13.59 3.13
CA ALA A 240 0.42 14.96 3.29
C ALA A 240 1.49 15.26 2.22
N ALA A 241 2.11 16.45 2.28
CA ALA A 241 3.21 16.80 1.39
C ALA A 241 4.37 15.79 1.52
N ASP A 242 4.62 15.34 2.74
CA ASP A 242 5.68 14.44 3.17
C ASP A 242 5.18 13.45 4.25
N GLY A 243 5.99 12.41 4.52
CA GLY A 243 5.73 11.43 5.57
C GLY A 243 4.60 10.43 5.28
N PRO A 244 4.12 9.72 6.33
CA PRO A 244 3.21 8.59 6.20
C PRO A 244 1.81 9.00 5.70
N PRO A 245 0.98 8.02 5.29
CA PRO A 245 -0.41 8.31 4.95
C PRO A 245 -1.15 8.96 6.12
N ILE A 246 -1.90 10.02 5.83
CA ILE A 246 -2.78 10.67 6.81
C ILE A 246 -4.18 10.03 6.86
N GLY A 247 -4.47 9.13 5.92
CA GLY A 247 -5.77 8.49 5.76
C GLY A 247 -5.76 7.40 4.69
N TYR A 248 -6.83 6.60 4.70
CA TYR A 248 -7.10 5.59 3.69
C TYR A 248 -8.52 5.77 3.16
N ASP A 249 -8.70 5.51 1.86
CA ASP A 249 -10.01 5.22 1.30
C ASP A 249 -10.28 3.72 1.48
N VAL A 250 -11.34 3.38 2.19
CA VAL A 250 -11.75 1.99 2.47
C VAL A 250 -13.12 1.72 1.88
N TRP A 251 -13.20 0.70 1.03
CA TRP A 251 -14.47 0.20 0.53
C TRP A 251 -14.95 -0.92 1.45
N PHE A 252 -15.95 -0.60 2.28
CA PHE A 252 -16.57 -1.57 3.19
C PHE A 252 -17.54 -2.49 2.45
N ASP A 253 -17.61 -3.75 2.87
CA ASP A 253 -18.43 -4.78 2.26
C ASP A 253 -19.91 -4.35 2.25
N GLY A 254 -20.55 -4.43 1.07
CA GLY A 254 -21.93 -4.00 0.87
C GLY A 254 -22.16 -2.48 0.88
N ALA A 255 -21.11 -1.67 1.02
CA ALA A 255 -21.21 -0.22 0.92
C ALA A 255 -21.26 0.24 -0.55
N PRO A 256 -21.97 1.35 -0.86
CA PRO A 256 -22.09 1.86 -2.23
C PRO A 256 -20.81 2.53 -2.76
N GLY A 257 -19.79 2.71 -1.92
CA GLY A 257 -18.54 3.35 -2.32
C GLY A 257 -17.53 3.48 -1.17
N PRO A 258 -16.34 4.00 -1.46
CA PRO A 258 -15.27 4.15 -0.48
C PRO A 258 -15.58 5.21 0.59
N ARG A 259 -15.05 4.98 1.78
CA ARG A 259 -15.10 5.90 2.92
C ARG A 259 -13.71 6.22 3.42
N ARG A 260 -13.53 7.48 3.81
CA ARG A 260 -12.27 8.03 4.29
C ARG A 260 -12.12 7.70 5.77
N VAL A 261 -11.02 7.03 6.14
CA VAL A 261 -10.73 6.62 7.52
C VAL A 261 -9.30 6.97 7.89
N ARG A 262 -9.07 7.33 9.16
CA ARG A 262 -7.71 7.62 9.65
C ARG A 262 -6.96 6.32 9.94
N PRO A 263 -5.62 6.30 9.88
CA PRO A 263 -4.85 5.11 10.23
C PRO A 263 -5.11 4.59 11.64
N GLY A 264 -5.38 5.48 12.60
CA GLY A 264 -5.74 5.10 13.98
C GLY A 264 -7.14 4.50 14.14
N ASP A 265 -8.01 4.66 13.12
CA ASP A 265 -9.40 4.21 13.14
C ASP A 265 -9.61 2.92 12.33
N VAL A 266 -8.53 2.31 11.84
CA VAL A 266 -8.56 1.03 11.13
C VAL A 266 -7.89 -0.06 11.96
N VAL A 267 -8.44 -1.26 11.83
CA VAL A 267 -7.90 -2.50 12.36
C VAL A 267 -7.64 -3.41 11.16
N VAL A 268 -6.39 -3.81 10.98
CA VAL A 268 -6.01 -4.77 9.93
C VAL A 268 -6.41 -6.16 10.39
N LEU A 269 -7.08 -6.89 9.49
CA LEU A 269 -7.54 -8.24 9.78
C LEU A 269 -6.36 -9.23 9.82
N ALA A 270 -6.54 -10.32 10.56
CA ALA A 270 -5.48 -11.30 10.78
C ALA A 270 -5.08 -12.05 9.49
N GLY A 271 -3.85 -12.56 9.48
CA GLY A 271 -3.32 -13.38 8.37
C GLY A 271 -2.95 -12.58 7.13
N GLN A 272 -2.79 -11.26 7.29
CA GLN A 272 -2.56 -10.31 6.20
C GLN A 272 -1.16 -9.72 6.18
N GLU A 273 -0.40 -9.95 7.24
CA GLU A 273 0.95 -9.46 7.35
C GLU A 273 1.85 -10.20 6.36
N THR A 274 2.53 -9.43 5.51
CA THR A 274 3.56 -9.95 4.60
C THR A 274 4.94 -9.99 5.30
N GLY A 275 4.96 -9.99 6.64
CA GLY A 275 6.19 -9.98 7.42
C GLY A 275 6.99 -11.28 7.26
N TYR A 276 8.32 -11.15 7.27
CA TYR A 276 9.21 -12.29 7.46
C TYR A 276 8.77 -13.09 8.69
N PRO A 277 8.72 -14.44 8.65
CA PRO A 277 8.69 -15.20 9.89
C PRO A 277 9.92 -14.77 10.69
N THR A 278 9.69 -14.23 11.88
CA THR A 278 10.74 -13.92 12.85
C THR A 278 11.20 -15.19 13.55
#